data_AF-A0A8T6IVG6-F1
#
_entry.id   AF-A0A8T6IVG6-F1
#
_cell.length_a   1.000
_cell.length_b   1.000
_cell.length_c   1.000
_cell.angle_alpha   90.00
_cell.angle_beta   90.00
_cell.angle_gamma   90.00
#
_symmetry.space_group_name_H-M   'P 1'
#
loop_
_entity.id
_entity.type
_entity.pdbx_description
1 polymer ?
#
loop_
_entity_poly.entity_id
_entity_poly.type
_entity_poly.pdbx_seq_one_letter_code
_entity_poly.pdbx_strand_id
1 'polypeptide(L)' 'MTIITRESRRKSLSKPRLEKAPEHVAIIMDGNGRWARQRGLPRSAGHRQGTEN' A
#
# COMPACT_ATOMS: atom_id res chain seq x y z
N MET A 1 27.64 4.65 35.37
CA MET A 1 26.23 4.83 35.01
C MET A 1 26.10 6.18 34.31
N THR A 2 26.17 6.21 32.98
CA THR A 2 25.93 7.43 32.20
C THR A 2 24.91 7.10 31.14
N ILE A 3 23.70 7.58 31.37
CA ILE A 3 22.55 7.45 30.49
C ILE A 3 22.83 8.37 29.30
N ILE A 4 23.22 7.80 28.17
CA ILE A 4 23.22 8.51 26.88
C ILE A 4 21.74 8.62 26.47
N THR A 5 21.17 9.80 26.63
CA THR A 5 19.82 10.13 26.18
C THR A 5 19.84 10.53 24.70
N ARG A 6 18.83 10.01 23.98
CA ARG A 6 18.09 10.52 22.80
C ARG A 6 18.82 11.57 21.94
N GLU A 7 19.01 11.37 20.64
CA GLU A 7 17.92 11.31 19.66
C GLU A 7 18.38 10.58 18.39
N SER A 8 17.68 9.50 18.03
CA SER A 8 17.76 8.93 16.69
C SER A 8 17.27 9.96 15.68
N ARG A 9 18.21 10.55 14.92
CA ARG A 9 17.90 11.43 13.78
C ARG A 9 16.98 10.70 12.81
N ARG A 10 15.68 11.02 12.86
CA ARG A 10 14.70 10.57 11.88
C ARG A 10 14.99 11.32 10.59
N LYS A 11 15.78 10.72 9.69
CA LYS A 11 16.06 11.27 8.37
C LYS A 11 14.72 11.33 7.62
N SER A 12 14.19 12.53 7.40
CA SER A 12 12.97 12.71 6.60
C SER A 12 13.33 12.38 5.16
N LEU A 13 12.93 11.20 4.68
CA LEU A 13 13.02 10.85 3.26
C LEU A 13 12.04 11.76 2.51
N SER A 14 12.56 12.77 1.81
CA SER A 14 11.77 13.53 0.86
C SER A 14 11.31 12.58 -0.25
N LYS A 15 10.02 12.61 -0.57
CA LYS A 15 9.48 11.78 -1.66
C LYS A 15 10.16 12.21 -2.97
N PRO A 16 10.69 11.28 -3.78
CA PRO A 16 11.28 11.63 -5.06
C PRO A 16 10.22 12.30 -5.94
N ARG A 17 10.62 13.39 -6.59
CA ARG A 17 9.77 14.05 -7.59
C ARG A 17 9.80 13.17 -8.84
N LEU A 18 8.65 12.68 -9.28
CA LEU A 18 8.55 11.95 -10.54
C LEU A 18 8.71 12.98 -11.67
N GLU A 19 9.89 13.04 -12.28
CA GLU A 19 10.16 14.03 -13.33
C GLU A 19 9.36 13.79 -14.61
N LYS A 20 8.96 12.53 -14.87
CA LYS A 20 8.14 12.14 -16.02
C LYS A 20 7.20 11.00 -15.62
N ALA A 21 5.91 11.29 -15.52
CA ALA A 21 4.89 10.27 -15.34
C ALA A 21 4.46 9.71 -16.71
N PRO A 22 4.08 8.43 -16.80
CA PRO A 22 3.50 7.87 -18.02
C PRO A 22 2.18 8.56 -18.38
N GLU A 23 1.95 8.76 -19.68
CA GLU A 23 0.69 9.34 -20.19
C GLU A 23 -0.50 8.38 -20.02
N HIS A 24 -0.24 7.07 -20.04
CA HIS A 24 -1.25 6.02 -19.89
C HIS A 24 -0.69 4.90 -19.01
N VAL A 25 -1.48 4.49 -18.02
CA VAL A 25 -1.21 3.28 -17.24
C VAL A 25 -2.42 2.36 -17.28
N ALA A 26 -2.19 1.08 -17.57
CA ALA A 26 -3.18 0.02 -17.41
C ALA A 26 -2.74 -0.90 -16.27
N ILE A 27 -3.66 -1.21 -15.35
CA ILE A 27 -3.39 -2.05 -14.17
C ILE A 27 -4.35 -3.23 -14.19
N ILE A 28 -3.82 -4.44 -14.05
CA ILE A 28 -4.62 -5.65 -13.83
C ILE A 28 -4.69 -5.89 -12.33
N MET A 29 -5.88 -5.71 -11.75
CA MET A 29 -6.11 -6.02 -10.35
C MET A 29 -6.31 -7.53 -10.17
N ASP A 30 -5.33 -8.24 -9.60
CA ASP A 30 -5.46 -9.64 -9.16
C ASP A 30 -5.52 -9.72 -7.62
N GLY A 31 -6.18 -10.75 -7.11
CA GLY A 31 -6.12 -11.13 -5.69
C GLY A 31 -7.38 -10.89 -4.89
N ASN A 32 -8.43 -10.28 -5.45
CA ASN A 32 -9.69 -10.02 -4.75
C ASN A 32 -10.34 -11.30 -4.18
N GLY A 33 -10.27 -12.41 -4.92
CA GLY A 33 -10.74 -13.71 -4.43
C GLY A 33 -9.90 -14.27 -3.28
N ARG A 34 -8.56 -14.09 -3.33
CA ARG A 34 -7.66 -14.51 -2.26
C ARG A 34 -7.86 -13.66 -1.00
N TRP A 35 -8.07 -12.35 -1.18
CA TRP A 35 -8.40 -11.40 -0.12
C TRP A 35 -9.69 -11.79 0.61
N ALA A 36 -10.75 -12.16 -0.13
CA ALA A 36 -12.01 -12.60 0.46
C ALA A 36 -11.83 -13.90 1.26
N ARG A 37 -11.13 -14.88 0.68
CA ARG A 37 -10.85 -16.17 1.33
C ARG A 37 -10.09 -16.02 2.65
N GLN A 38 -9.08 -15.15 2.71
CA GLN A 38 -8.31 -14.90 3.93
C GLN A 38 -9.15 -14.30 5.07
N ARG A 39 -10.27 -13.68 4.74
CA ARG A 39 -11.20 -13.04 5.70
C ARG A 39 -12.42 -13.91 6.00
N GLY A 40 -12.48 -15.14 5.48
CA GLY A 40 -13.65 -15.99 5.60
C GLY A 40 -14.90 -15.42 4.89
N LEU A 41 -14.69 -14.53 3.90
CA LEU A 41 -15.77 -13.87 3.18
C LEU A 41 -16.09 -14.59 1.86
N PRO A 42 -17.34 -14.48 1.36
CA PRO A 42 -17.69 -14.94 0.01
C PRO A 42 -16.87 -14.23 -1.06
N ARG A 43 -16.61 -14.90 -2.19
CA ARG A 43 -15.84 -14.34 -3.33
C ARG A 43 -16.43 -13.02 -3.85
N SER A 44 -17.76 -12.88 -3.84
CA SER A 44 -18.47 -11.66 -4.23
C SER A 44 -18.09 -10.44 -3.38
N ALA A 45 -17.74 -10.62 -2.10
CA ALA A 45 -17.24 -9.55 -1.26
C ALA A 45 -15.90 -9.01 -1.76
N GLY A 46 -15.02 -9.89 -2.26
CA GLY A 46 -13.77 -9.47 -2.90
C GLY A 46 -14.01 -8.69 -4.20
N HIS A 47 -15.02 -9.07 -4.99
CA HIS A 47 -15.39 -8.29 -6.19
C HIS A 47 -15.90 -6.89 -5.83
N ARG A 48 -16.77 -6.78 -4.82
CA ARG A 48 -17.21 -5.47 -4.30
C ARG A 48 -16.03 -4.63 -3.82
N GLN A 49 -15.13 -5.22 -3.03
CA GLN A 49 -13.94 -4.53 -2.54
C GLN A 49 -13.03 -4.02 -3.67
N GLY A 50 -12.94 -4.75 -4.79
CA GLY A 50 -12.17 -4.34 -5.95
C GLY A 50 -12.87 -3.35 -6.89
N THR A 51 -14.13 -3.01 -6.61
CA THR A 51 -14.92 -2.04 -7.39
C THR A 51 -15.28 -0.80 -6.59
N GLU A 52 -15.23 -0.87 -5.25
CA GLU A 52 -15.24 0.30 -4.37
C GLU A 52 -13.91 1.06 -4.51
N ASN A 53 -13.97 2.21 -5.19
CA ASN A 53 -12.90 3.19 -5.33
C ASN A 53 -13.29 4.49 -4.62
#